data_AF-A0AAV2HF75-F1
#
_entry.id   AF-A0AAV2HF75-F1
#
_cell.length_a   1.000
_cell.length_b   1.000
_cell.length_c   1.000
_cell.angle_alpha   90.00
_cell.angle_beta   90.00
_cell.angle_gamma   90.00
#
_symmetry.space_group_name_H-M   'P 1'
#
loop_
_entity.id
_entity.type
_entity.pdbx_description
1 polymer ?
#
loop_
_entity_poly.entity_id
_entity_poly.type
_entity_poly.pdbx_seq_one_letter_code
_entity_poly.pdbx_strand_id
1 'polypeptide(L)'
;FLSGRPDDLPFLTSYAVWPWSGSCASDFVRDICIFSPEDLQGLARRPELFANKFYLRLHPAALHCMDELLYNQTFTGAARHAHVYKNLSFVS
;
A
#
# COMPACT_ATOMS: atom_id res chain seq x y z
N PHE A 1 -4.00 -16.59 17.58
CA PHE A 1 -4.34 -15.25 18.09
C PHE A 1 -3.06 -14.45 18.12
N LEU A 2 -3.02 -13.29 17.45
CA LEU A 2 -1.81 -12.46 17.38
C LEU A 2 -1.39 -12.05 18.79
N SER A 3 -0.18 -12.41 19.21
CA SER A 3 0.40 -11.99 20.50
C SER A 3 1.20 -10.71 20.30
N GLY A 4 0.78 -9.61 20.94
CA GLY A 4 1.47 -8.31 20.93
C GLY A 4 0.56 -7.19 21.45
N ARG A 5 1.13 -6.11 22.00
CA ARG A 5 0.34 -4.91 22.33
C ARG A 5 -0.13 -4.30 21.01
N PRO A 6 -1.43 -4.01 20.82
CA PRO A 6 -1.94 -3.45 19.57
C PRO A 6 -1.20 -2.19 19.10
N ASP A 7 -0.75 -1.36 20.05
CA ASP A 7 -0.04 -0.10 19.78
C ASP A 7 1.44 -0.31 19.35
N ASP A 8 1.99 -1.51 19.58
CA ASP A 8 3.34 -1.88 19.13
C ASP A 8 3.35 -2.57 17.75
N LEU A 9 2.16 -2.83 17.18
CA LEU A 9 2.06 -3.46 15.87
C LEU A 9 2.34 -2.39 14.81
N PRO A 10 3.33 -2.58 13.92
CA PRO A 10 3.47 -1.71 12.76
C PRO A 10 2.18 -1.76 11.94
N PHE A 11 1.62 -0.60 11.58
CA PHE A 11 0.42 -0.46 10.75
C PHE A 11 0.67 -0.99 9.33
N LEU A 12 0.72 -2.32 9.18
CA LEU A 12 1.08 -3.02 7.94
C LEU A 12 -0.13 -3.41 7.10
N THR A 13 -1.34 -3.31 7.64
CA THR A 13 -2.54 -3.79 6.93
C THR A 13 -2.84 -2.90 5.74
N SER A 14 -3.03 -1.60 5.98
CA SER A 14 -3.46 -0.67 4.94
C SER A 14 -2.81 0.70 5.08
N TYR A 15 -2.30 1.22 3.98
CA TYR A 15 -1.86 2.61 3.85
C TYR A 15 -2.97 3.49 3.28
N ALA A 16 -3.19 4.67 3.86
CA ALA A 16 -4.08 5.69 3.32
C ALA A 16 -3.49 7.08 3.52
N VAL A 17 -3.78 8.00 2.61
CA VAL A 17 -3.37 9.42 2.73
C VAL A 17 -4.57 10.27 3.06
N TRP A 18 -4.44 11.02 4.15
CA TRP A 18 -5.38 12.02 4.62
C TRP A 18 -4.83 13.42 4.31
N PRO A 19 -5.68 14.47 4.19
CA PRO A 19 -5.25 15.82 3.85
C PRO A 19 -4.14 16.39 4.73
N TRP A 20 -4.07 15.95 5.99
CA TRP A 20 -3.08 16.38 6.98
C TRP A 20 -1.88 15.43 7.10
N SER A 21 -1.86 14.29 6.40
CA SER A 21 -0.83 13.25 6.58
C SER A 21 0.15 13.14 5.41
N GLY A 22 -0.10 13.80 4.28
CA GLY A 22 0.81 13.74 3.13
C GLY A 22 0.25 14.36 1.86
N SER A 23 1.05 14.31 0.80
CA SER A 23 0.66 14.77 -0.53
C SER A 23 -0.16 13.71 -1.26
N CYS A 24 -1.18 14.17 -2.00
CA CYS A 24 -1.97 13.38 -2.93
C CYS A 24 -1.81 14.01 -4.31
N ALA A 25 -1.46 13.23 -5.34
CA ALA A 25 -1.35 13.75 -6.70
C ALA A 25 -2.72 13.99 -7.37
N SER A 26 -3.81 13.56 -6.74
CA SER A 26 -5.18 13.76 -7.20
C SER A 26 -6.11 14.27 -6.08
N ASP A 27 -7.38 13.86 -6.10
CA ASP A 27 -8.45 14.40 -5.28
C ASP A 27 -8.62 13.62 -3.98
N PHE A 28 -8.99 14.36 -2.94
CA PHE A 28 -9.52 13.78 -1.72
C PHE A 28 -11.05 13.65 -1.84
N VAL A 29 -11.57 12.46 -1.56
CA VAL A 29 -13.03 12.25 -1.43
C VAL A 29 -13.31 11.69 -0.05
N ARG A 30 -14.10 12.40 0.76
CA ARG A 30 -14.28 12.08 2.20
C ARG A 30 -12.92 11.97 2.92
N ASP A 31 -12.05 12.96 2.69
CA ASP A 31 -10.73 13.08 3.32
C ASP A 31 -9.75 11.93 3.08
N ILE A 32 -9.96 11.13 2.03
CA ILE A 32 -9.02 10.08 1.63
C ILE A 32 -8.59 10.35 0.19
N CYS A 33 -7.28 10.33 -0.05
CA CYS A 33 -6.67 10.47 -1.37
C CYS A 33 -7.08 9.33 -2.31
N ILE A 34 -7.50 9.66 -3.53
CA ILE A 34 -7.60 8.68 -4.62
C ILE A 34 -6.24 8.62 -5.34
N PHE A 35 -5.57 7.48 -5.29
CA PHE A 35 -4.25 7.34 -5.90
C PHE A 35 -4.30 7.43 -7.43
N SER A 36 -3.38 8.22 -7.99
CA SER A 36 -3.12 8.34 -9.43
C SER A 36 -1.77 7.69 -9.81
N PRO A 37 -1.41 7.60 -11.10
CA PRO A 37 -0.12 7.04 -11.54
C PRO A 37 1.11 7.68 -10.88
N GLU A 38 1.04 8.98 -10.58
CA GLU A 38 2.12 9.76 -9.97
C GLU A 38 2.43 9.31 -8.53
N ASP A 39 1.43 8.78 -7.81
CA ASP A 39 1.60 8.27 -6.45
C ASP A 39 2.28 6.88 -6.41
N LEU A 40 2.25 6.15 -7.52
CA LEU A 40 2.62 4.73 -7.54
C LEU A 40 4.08 4.46 -7.22
N GLN A 41 5.00 5.37 -7.56
CA GLN A 41 6.43 5.17 -7.23
C GLN A 41 6.65 5.11 -5.72
N GLY A 42 5.94 5.96 -4.97
CA GLY A 42 5.96 5.95 -3.51
C GLY A 42 5.26 4.71 -2.98
N LEU A 43 4.06 4.42 -3.49
CA LEU A 43 3.27 3.27 -3.09
C LEU A 43 3.97 1.93 -3.36
N ALA A 44 4.81 1.88 -4.39
CA ALA A 44 5.52 0.67 -4.77
C ALA A 44 6.63 0.26 -3.79
N ARG A 45 6.99 1.13 -2.83
CA ARG A 45 8.05 0.89 -1.84
C ARG A 45 7.52 0.74 -0.41
N ARG A 46 6.20 0.88 -0.26
CA ARG A 46 5.49 0.82 1.03
C ARG A 46 5.46 -0.61 1.58
N PRO A 47 5.71 -0.81 2.89
CA PRO A 47 5.62 -2.13 3.53
C PRO A 47 4.18 -2.57 3.84
N GLU A 48 3.19 -1.70 3.65
CA GLU A 48 1.79 -2.03 3.87
C GLU A 48 1.25 -3.00 2.80
N LEU A 49 0.39 -3.93 3.20
CA LEU A 49 -0.17 -4.98 2.35
C LEU A 49 -1.22 -4.45 1.38
N PHE A 50 -2.01 -3.48 1.83
CA PHE A 50 -3.07 -2.84 1.05
C PHE A 50 -2.89 -1.33 1.01
N ALA A 51 -3.51 -0.70 0.02
CA ALA A 51 -3.51 0.75 -0.13
C ALA A 51 -4.94 1.24 -0.39
N ASN A 52 -5.34 2.30 0.31
CA ASN A 52 -6.63 2.94 0.20
C ASN A 52 -6.47 4.42 -0.22
N LYS A 53 -7.06 4.88 -1.33
CA LYS A 53 -8.02 4.19 -2.22
C LYS A 53 -7.68 4.35 -3.70
N PHE A 54 -8.15 3.39 -4.47
CA PHE A 54 -8.18 3.44 -5.92
C PHE A 54 -9.63 3.63 -6.40
N TYR A 55 -9.79 4.32 -7.51
CA TYR A 55 -11.10 4.52 -8.11
C TYR A 55 -11.01 4.45 -9.64
N LEU A 56 -11.52 3.35 -10.20
CA LEU A 56 -11.45 3.01 -11.63
C LEU A 56 -11.98 4.11 -12.55
N ARG A 57 -12.99 4.87 -12.12
CA ARG A 57 -13.58 5.93 -12.93
C ARG A 57 -12.74 7.21 -13.00
N LEU A 58 -11.77 7.38 -12.10
CA LEU A 58 -10.90 8.56 -12.08
C LEU A 58 -9.50 8.20 -12.61
N HIS A 59 -8.88 7.15 -12.07
CA HIS A 59 -7.52 6.73 -12.43
C HIS A 59 -7.45 5.23 -12.72
N PRO A 60 -8.01 4.75 -13.85
CA PRO A 60 -7.93 3.32 -14.20
C PRO A 60 -6.49 2.86 -14.40
N ALA A 61 -5.63 3.72 -14.94
CA ALA A 61 -4.20 3.45 -15.14
C ALA A 61 -3.48 3.15 -13.82
N ALA A 62 -3.85 3.84 -12.73
CA ALA A 62 -3.23 3.59 -11.43
C ALA A 62 -3.45 2.16 -10.94
N LEU A 63 -4.67 1.64 -11.14
CA LEU A 63 -5.00 0.26 -10.77
C LEU A 63 -4.32 -0.75 -11.71
N HIS A 64 -4.34 -0.50 -13.03
CA HIS A 64 -3.71 -1.39 -14.00
C HIS A 64 -2.20 -1.53 -13.81
N CYS A 65 -1.47 -0.44 -13.58
CA CYS A 65 -0.03 -0.50 -13.35
C CYS A 65 0.32 -1.26 -12.06
N MET A 66 -0.48 -1.12 -11.01
CA MET A 66 -0.28 -1.88 -9.77
C MET A 66 -0.56 -3.37 -9.96
N ASP A 67 -1.60 -3.72 -10.72
CA ASP A 67 -1.91 -5.11 -11.07
C ASP A 67 -0.77 -5.76 -11.88
N GLU A 68 -0.27 -5.07 -12.91
CA GLU A 68 0.87 -5.53 -13.71
C GLU A 68 2.15 -5.68 -12.87
N LEU A 69 2.41 -4.72 -11.97
CA LEU A 69 3.55 -4.79 -11.05
C LEU A 69 3.47 -6.03 -10.15
N LEU A 70 2.30 -6.29 -9.56
CA LEU A 70 2.07 -7.45 -8.69
C LEU A 70 2.14 -8.76 -9.49
N TYR A 71 1.59 -8.79 -10.70
CA TYR A 71 1.70 -9.93 -11.61
C TYR A 71 3.16 -10.24 -11.93
N ASN A 72 3.94 -9.23 -12.32
CA ASN A 72 5.36 -9.41 -12.62
C ASN A 72 6.16 -9.87 -11.39
N GLN A 73 5.88 -9.33 -10.21
CA GLN A 73 6.53 -9.77 -8.95
C GLN A 73 6.24 -11.23 -8.62
N THR A 74 4.98 -11.65 -8.77
CA THR A 74 4.56 -13.03 -8.50
C THR A 74 5.09 -14.00 -9.54
N PHE A 75 5.04 -13.64 -10.82
CA PHE A 75 5.52 -14.47 -11.92
C PHE A 75 7.05 -14.65 -11.90
N THR A 76 7.80 -13.60 -11.60
CA THR A 76 9.27 -13.67 -11.53
C THR A 76 9.80 -14.26 -10.22
N GLY A 77 8.93 -14.52 -9.24
CA GLY A 77 9.34 -14.94 -7.90
C GLY A 77 10.12 -13.86 -7.14
N ALA A 78 10.10 -12.62 -7.62
CA ALA A 78 10.63 -11.45 -6.92
C ALA A 78 9.70 -11.08 -5.76
N ALA A 79 9.65 -11.94 -4.74
CA ALA A 79 8.86 -11.70 -3.55
C ALA A 79 9.30 -10.38 -2.91
N ARG A 80 8.39 -9.40 -2.89
CA ARG A 80 8.62 -8.09 -2.27
C ARG A 80 9.13 -8.25 -0.85
N HIS A 81 10.34 -7.74 -0.61
CA HIS A 81 10.87 -7.36 0.71
C HIS A 81 10.43 -8.28 1.86
N ALA A 82 10.50 -9.60 1.65
CA ALA A 82 10.06 -10.59 2.63
C ALA A 82 10.78 -10.43 3.98
N HIS A 83 11.97 -9.83 3.98
CA HIS A 83 12.74 -9.51 5.18
C HIS A 83 11.98 -8.62 6.17
N VAL A 84 11.19 -7.65 5.70
CA VAL A 84 10.39 -6.77 6.58
C VAL A 84 9.36 -7.61 7.34
N TYR A 85 8.72 -8.55 6.65
CA TYR A 85 7.68 -9.41 7.23
C TYR A 85 8.24 -10.55 8.09
N LYS A 86 9.46 -11.02 7.80
CA LYS A 86 10.14 -12.08 8.57
C LYS A 86 10.58 -11.62 9.96
N ASN A 87 10.81 -10.32 10.15
CA ASN A 87 11.27 -9.76 11.42
C ASN A 87 10.13 -9.15 12.25
N LEU A 88 8.88 -9.48 11.92
CA LEU A 88 7.72 -9.01 12.68
C LEU A 88 7.63 -9.79 13.99
N SER A 89 7.61 -9.07 15.10
CA SER A 89 7.58 -9.62 16.46
C SER A 89 6.38 -10.54 16.76
N PHE A 90 5.35 -10.49 15.93
CA PHE A 90 4.13 -11.29 16.04
C PHE A 90 4.06 -12.49 15.08
N VAL A 91 5.04 -12.64 14.19
CA VAL A 91 5.17 -13.81 13.29
C VAL A 91 6.21 -14.73 13.91
N SER A 92 5.75 -15.57 14.84
CA SER A 92 6.52 -16.59 15.56
C SER A 92 6.51 -17.94 14.85
#